data_AF-A0A0E9MIC7-F1
#
_entry.id   AF-A0A0E9MIC7-F1
#
_cell.length_a   1.000
_cell.length_b   1.000
_cell.length_c   1.000
_cell.angle_alpha   90.00
_cell.angle_beta   90.00
_cell.angle_gamma   90.00
#
_symmetry.space_group_name_H-M   'P 1'
#
loop_
_entity.id
_entity.type
_entity.pdbx_description
1 polymer ?
#
loop_
_entity_poly.entity_id
_entity_poly.type
_entity_poly.pdbx_seq_one_letter_code
_entity_poly.pdbx_strand_id
1 'polypeptide(L)'
;MKVVTYSHARNALKSILDGVVQDADVTIISRRDAEGDAVVMSLDSYNSIMETLHLTSNPVNAAALARAIAQDKAGQAQDRQLLPTD
;
A
#
# COMPACT_ATOMS: atom_id res chain seq x y z
N MET A 1 -3.76 11.78 4.88
CA MET A 1 -3.04 11.54 6.14
C MET A 1 -3.63 12.39 7.26
N LYS A 2 -4.06 11.75 8.36
CA LYS A 2 -4.61 12.42 9.56
C LYS A 2 -3.69 12.15 10.76
N VAL A 3 -3.52 13.12 11.66
CA VAL A 3 -2.73 12.94 12.89
C VAL A 3 -3.65 13.09 14.10
N VAL A 4 -3.64 12.10 14.99
CA VAL A 4 -4.47 12.08 16.21
C VAL A 4 -3.62 11.78 17.43
N THR A 5 -4.03 12.25 18.60
CA THR A 5 -3.35 11.89 19.85
C THR A 5 -3.71 10.46 20.24
N TYR A 6 -2.83 9.80 21.00
CA TYR A 6 -3.10 8.49 21.59
C TYR A 6 -4.43 8.42 22.35
N SER A 7 -4.74 9.45 23.15
CA SER A 7 -5.99 9.50 23.93
C SER A 7 -7.23 9.56 23.03
N HIS A 8 -7.18 10.31 21.93
CA HIS A 8 -8.27 10.32 20.95
C HIS A 8 -8.37 8.97 20.24
N ALA A 9 -7.25 8.41 19.79
CA ALA A 9 -7.22 7.13 19.10
C ALA A 9 -7.81 6.00 19.95
N ARG A 10 -7.52 5.98 21.26
CA ARG A 10 -8.10 5.01 22.18
C ARG A 10 -9.62 5.08 22.24
N ASN A 11 -10.19 6.30 22.26
CA ASN A 11 -11.62 6.51 22.40
C ASN A 11 -12.38 6.36 21.08
N ALA A 12 -11.72 6.57 19.94
CA ALA A 12 -12.33 6.58 18.60
C ALA A 12 -11.76 5.50 17.66
N LEU A 13 -11.19 4.42 18.20
CA LEU A 13 -10.44 3.42 17.42
C LEU A 13 -11.25 2.84 16.26
N LYS A 14 -12.52 2.50 16.50
CA LYS A 14 -13.41 1.98 15.44
C LYS A 14 -13.53 2.95 14.27
N SER A 15 -13.84 4.22 14.53
CA SER A 15 -14.00 5.23 13.48
C SER A 15 -12.70 5.48 12.71
N ILE A 16 -11.55 5.38 13.39
CA ILE A 16 -10.24 5.47 12.74
C ILE A 16 -10.02 4.28 11.81
N LEU A 17 -10.30 3.05 12.26
CA LEU A 17 -10.18 1.84 11.44
C LEU A 17 -11.10 1.88 10.22
N ASP A 18 -12.36 2.25 10.43
CA ASP A 18 -13.34 2.40 9.34
C ASP A 18 -12.85 3.47 8.33
N GLY A 19 -12.32 4.59 8.83
CA GLY A 19 -11.79 5.67 8.00
C GLY A 19 -10.58 5.27 7.16
N VAL A 20 -9.57 4.59 7.74
CA VAL A 20 -8.39 4.16 6.95
C VAL A 20 -8.71 3.11 5.90
N VAL A 21 -9.76 2.30 6.12
CA VAL A 21 -10.25 1.32 5.14
C VAL A 21 -11.02 2.00 4.02
N GLN A 22 -11.94 2.92 4.36
CA GLN A 22 -12.79 3.60 3.37
C GLN A 22 -12.03 4.62 2.53
N ASP A 23 -11.18 5.41 3.16
CA ASP A 23 -10.45 6.50 2.51
C ASP A 23 -9.16 6.00 1.81
N ALA A 24 -8.79 4.72 1.99
CA ALA A 24 -7.49 4.15 1.60
C ALA A 24 -6.30 5.05 2.03
N ASP A 25 -6.40 5.63 3.22
CA ASP A 25 -5.47 6.64 3.76
C ASP A 25 -4.90 6.18 5.10
N VAL A 26 -3.86 6.86 5.57
CA VAL A 26 -3.16 6.54 6.81
C VAL A 26 -3.49 7.52 7.93
N THR A 27 -3.57 7.00 9.15
CA THR A 27 -3.69 7.80 10.38
C THR A 27 -2.45 7.63 11.25
N ILE A 28 -1.82 8.73 11.64
CA ILE A 28 -0.70 8.76 12.58
C ILE A 28 -1.24 8.97 13.99
N ILE A 29 -0.86 8.08 14.91
CA ILE A 29 -1.15 8.20 16.33
C ILE A 29 0.08 8.76 17.03
N SER A 30 -0.03 10.01 17.48
CA SER A 30 1.01 10.69 18.24
C SER A 30 0.99 10.31 19.71
N ARG A 31 2.17 9.96 20.25
CA ARG A 31 2.34 9.45 21.62
C ARG A 31 3.35 10.31 22.40
N ARG A 32 2.86 11.07 23.39
CA ARG A 32 3.71 12.00 24.17
C ARG A 32 4.74 11.31 25.07
N ASP A 33 4.41 10.12 25.58
CA ASP A 33 5.24 9.39 26.55
C ASP A 33 5.82 8.09 25.94
N ALA A 34 6.11 8.08 24.65
CA ALA A 34 6.71 6.94 23.96
C ALA A 34 7.83 7.39 23.01
N GLU A 35 8.71 6.46 22.62
CA GLU A 35 9.87 6.74 21.76
C GLU A 35 9.51 7.16 20.31
N GLY A 36 8.22 7.14 19.93
CA GLY A 36 7.80 7.61 18.62
C GLY A 36 6.30 7.45 18.34
N ASP A 37 5.87 7.85 17.16
CA ASP A 37 4.49 7.77 16.70
C ASP A 37 4.20 6.42 16.02
N ALA A 38 2.92 6.05 15.93
CA ALA A 38 2.49 4.83 15.24
C ALA A 38 1.64 5.17 14.01
N VAL A 39 1.70 4.35 12.97
CA VAL A 39 0.87 4.49 11.77
C VAL A 39 -0.20 3.40 11.77
N VAL A 40 -1.43 3.80 11.48
CA VAL A 40 -2.57 2.91 11.24
C VAL A 40 -2.97 3.07 9.78
N MET A 41 -3.13 1.95 9.10
CA MET A 41 -3.56 1.86 7.69
C MET A 41 -4.41 0.60 7.50
N SER A 42 -5.11 0.50 6.37
CA SER A 42 -5.82 -0.72 6.03
C SER A 42 -4.84 -1.88 5.74
N LEU A 43 -5.28 -3.12 5.94
CA LEU A 43 -4.49 -4.31 5.58
C LEU A 43 -4.19 -4.34 4.08
N ASP A 44 -5.13 -3.91 3.24
CA ASP A 44 -4.95 -3.86 1.79
C ASP A 44 -3.86 -2.87 1.38
N SER A 45 -3.84 -1.69 2.00
CA SER A 45 -2.78 -0.70 1.81
C SER A 45 -1.42 -1.24 2.25
N TYR A 46 -1.36 -1.91 3.42
CA TYR A 46 -0.13 -2.53 3.89
C TYR A 46 0.38 -3.60 2.91
N ASN A 47 -0.48 -4.52 2.47
CA ASN A 47 -0.12 -5.57 1.53
C ASN A 47 0.34 -5.01 0.18
N SER A 48 -0.36 -3.99 -0.32
CA SER A 48 0.02 -3.30 -1.56
C SER A 48 1.41 -2.67 -1.49
N ILE A 49 1.76 -2.04 -0.36
CA ILE A 49 3.09 -1.49 -0.12
C ILE A 49 4.13 -2.60 -0.05
N MET A 50 3.86 -3.65 0.72
CA MET A 50 4.79 -4.77 0.88
C MET A 50 5.06 -5.51 -0.43
N GLU A 51 4.04 -5.72 -1.25
CA GLU A 51 4.18 -6.34 -2.56
C GLU A 51 4.97 -5.45 -3.53
N THR A 52 4.69 -4.13 -3.51
CA THR A 52 5.47 -3.17 -4.30
C THR A 52 6.95 -3.22 -3.90
N LEU A 53 7.24 -3.20 -2.60
CA LEU A 53 8.61 -3.32 -2.09
C LEU A 53 9.25 -4.67 -2.50
N HIS A 54 8.49 -5.76 -2.44
CA HIS A 54 8.96 -7.08 -2.86
C HIS A 54 9.35 -7.09 -4.34
N LEU A 55 8.44 -6.67 -5.22
CA LEU A 55 8.67 -6.65 -6.67
C LEU A 55 9.80 -5.69 -7.07
N THR A 56 9.94 -4.56 -6.37
CA THR A 56 10.96 -3.55 -6.67
C THR A 56 12.31 -3.81 -5.99
N SER A 57 12.40 -4.76 -5.05
CA SER A 57 13.63 -5.06 -4.30
C SER A 57 14.79 -5.56 -5.17
N ASN A 58 14.49 -6.21 -6.30
CA ASN A 58 15.47 -6.65 -7.27
C ASN A 58 15.55 -5.65 -8.45
N PRO A 59 16.71 -5.02 -8.70
CA PRO A 59 16.83 -4.00 -9.74
C PRO A 59 16.56 -4.54 -11.15
N VAL A 60 16.87 -5.81 -11.42
CA VAL A 60 16.57 -6.45 -12.71
C VAL A 60 15.05 -6.61 -12.88
N ASN A 61 14.36 -7.05 -11.81
CA ASN A 61 12.91 -7.21 -11.82
C ASN A 61 12.20 -5.85 -11.93
N ALA A 62 12.65 -4.85 -11.16
CA ALA A 62 12.13 -3.49 -11.22
C ALA A 62 12.25 -2.89 -12.63
N ALA A 63 13.41 -3.07 -13.28
CA ALA A 63 13.62 -2.60 -14.66
C ALA A 63 12.75 -3.37 -15.68
N ALA A 64 12.56 -4.67 -15.50
CA ALA A 64 11.67 -5.46 -16.34
C ALA A 64 10.21 -5.00 -16.20
N LEU A 65 9.73 -4.81 -14.97
CA LEU A 65 8.38 -4.33 -14.67
C LEU A 65 8.15 -2.92 -15.22
N ALA A 66 9.11 -2.01 -15.03
CA ALA A 66 9.03 -0.65 -15.57
C ALA A 66 8.94 -0.64 -17.10
N ARG A 67 9.71 -1.51 -17.79
CA ARG A 67 9.61 -1.67 -19.24
C ARG A 67 8.25 -2.21 -19.67
N ALA A 68 7.73 -3.24 -18.99
CA ALA A 68 6.42 -3.80 -19.29
C ALA A 68 5.30 -2.77 -19.17
N ILE A 69 5.30 -1.98 -18.08
CA ILE A 69 4.34 -0.87 -17.88
C ILE A 69 4.46 0.20 -18.97
N ALA A 70 5.69 0.54 -19.39
CA ALA A 70 5.90 1.51 -20.45
C ALA A 70 5.38 1.02 -21.82
N GLN A 71 5.60 -0.26 -22.14
CA GLN A 71 5.09 -0.89 -23.36
C GLN A 71 3.56 -0.90 -23.39
N ASP A 72 2.92 -1.28 -22.28
CA ASP A 72 1.46 -1.28 -22.14
C ASP A 72 0.87 0.12 -22.35
N LYS A 73 1.41 1.14 -21.66
CA LYS A 73 1.00 2.55 -21.83
C LYS A 73 1.22 3.09 -23.24
N ALA A 74 2.19 2.54 -23.97
CA ALA A 74 2.47 2.90 -25.35
C ALA A 74 1.61 2.11 -26.37
N GLY A 75 0.70 1.24 -25.92
CA GLY A 75 -0.12 0.40 -26.78
C GLY A 75 0.66 -0.70 -27.51
N GLN A 76 1.82 -1.10 -26.97
CA GLN A 76 2.70 -2.12 -27.56
C GLN A 76 2.42 -3.53 -27.02
N ALA A 77 1.37 -3.69 -26.21
CA ALA A 77 0.91 -4.99 -25.73
C ALA A 77 0.48 -5.87 -26.92
N GLN A 78 0.78 -7.17 -26.82
CA GLN A 78 0.39 -8.17 -27.83
C GLN A 78 -0.61 -9.13 -27.20
N ASP A 79 -1.80 -9.23 -27.81
CA ASP A 79 -2.76 -10.25 -27.41
C ASP A 79 -2.23 -11.65 -27.74
N ARG A 80 -2.30 -12.53 -26.75
CA ARG A 80 -1.89 -13.93 -26.85
C ARG A 80 -3.01 -14.78 -26.26
N GLN A 81 -3.33 -15.90 -26.90
CA GLN A 81 -4.23 -16.88 -26.30
C GLN A 81 -3.52 -17.58 -25.15
N LEU A 82 -4.24 -17.83 -24.07
CA LEU A 82 -3.74 -18.64 -22.95
C LEU A 82 -3.42 -20.04 -23.45
N LEU A 83 -2.24 -20.54 -23.11
CA LEU A 83 -1.89 -21.93 -23.41
C LEU A 83 -2.74 -22.86 -22.52
N PRO A 84 -3.21 -24.00 -23.04
CA PRO A 84 -3.90 -24.98 -22.22
C PRO A 84 -2.96 -25.48 -21.13
N THR A 85 -3.46 -25.55 -19.89
CA THR A 85 -2.84 -26.33 -18.82
C THR A 85 -3.17 -27.81 -19.05
N ASP A 86 -2.15 -28.65 -19.19
CA ASP A 86 -2.29 -30.12 -19.20
C ASP A 86 -2.90 -30.65 -17.88
#